data_AF-A0A7S2W0C0-F1
#
_entry.id   AF-A0A7S2W0C0-F1
#
_cell.length_a   1.000
_cell.length_b   1.000
_cell.length_c   1.000
_cell.angle_alpha   90.00
_cell.angle_beta   90.00
_cell.angle_gamma   90.00
#
_symmetry.space_group_name_H-M   'P 1'
#
loop_
_entity.id
_entity.type
_entity.pdbx_description
1 polymer ?
#
loop_
_entity_poly.entity_id
_entity_poly.type
_entity_poly.pdbx_seq_one_letter_code
_entity_poly.pdbx_strand_id
1 'polypeptide(L)'
;MAPNADQVRLRHRLNGIQGEVDEDEHNNDAAEHSVVRTVKELRDTEVAIEGVIYDIAEFDHPGGGNIFLFGGNDVTVQYRMIHPHHVSNRHLEKMKRVGKLSTYKSQYKFDTEFERDM
;
A
#
# COMPACT_ATOMS: atom_id res chain seq x y z
N MET A 1 31.71 -26.62 35.55
CA MET A 1 31.26 -25.22 35.35
C MET A 1 32.46 -24.43 34.85
N ALA A 2 32.38 -23.91 33.62
CA ALA A 2 33.42 -23.04 33.05
C ALA A 2 32.73 -21.74 32.56
N PRO A 3 33.32 -20.57 32.86
CA PRO A 3 32.72 -19.27 32.57
C PRO A 3 33.12 -18.73 31.19
N ASN A 4 32.41 -17.66 30.79
CA ASN A 4 32.74 -16.64 29.80
C ASN A 4 32.34 -16.89 28.34
N ALA A 5 31.25 -16.20 28.00
CA ALA A 5 30.76 -15.90 26.68
C ALA A 5 31.64 -14.88 25.93
N ASP A 6 31.47 -14.89 24.62
CA ASP A 6 31.11 -13.74 23.77
C ASP A 6 32.03 -13.48 22.55
N GLN A 7 31.39 -12.95 21.50
CA GLN A 7 31.95 -12.41 20.25
C GLN A 7 32.18 -13.35 19.06
N VAL A 8 31.09 -13.85 18.45
CA VAL A 8 31.12 -14.27 17.03
C VAL A 8 29.85 -13.81 16.30
N ARG A 9 29.65 -12.49 16.13
CA ARG A 9 28.70 -11.94 15.13
C ARG A 9 29.11 -10.56 14.65
N LEU A 10 30.24 -10.45 13.96
CA LEU A 10 30.47 -9.33 13.05
C LEU A 10 31.52 -9.69 12.01
N ARG A 11 31.14 -9.60 10.72
CA ARG A 11 31.83 -9.95 9.46
C ARG A 11 31.06 -11.11 8.82
N HIS A 12 30.23 -10.91 7.79
CA HIS A 12 30.63 -10.37 6.50
C HIS A 12 29.44 -9.68 5.81
N ARG A 13 29.58 -8.38 5.55
CA ARG A 13 28.99 -7.71 4.39
C ARG A 13 30.10 -7.60 3.34
N LEU A 14 29.74 -7.83 2.08
CA LEU A 14 30.41 -7.47 0.81
C LEU A 14 31.04 -8.61 -0.04
N ASN A 15 30.41 -8.77 -1.20
CA ASN A 15 30.92 -9.14 -2.53
C ASN A 15 30.86 -10.61 -2.99
N GLY A 16 29.91 -10.89 -3.90
CA GLY A 16 29.89 -12.02 -4.82
C GLY A 16 28.72 -11.92 -5.80
N ILE A 17 29.01 -11.80 -7.09
CA ILE A 17 28.08 -11.61 -8.22
C ILE A 17 27.94 -12.95 -8.98
N GLN A 18 26.71 -13.22 -9.50
CA GLN A 18 26.29 -14.09 -10.63
C GLN A 18 26.01 -15.61 -10.47
N GLY A 19 24.86 -16.01 -11.05
CA GLY A 19 24.36 -17.38 -11.36
C GLY A 19 22.94 -17.63 -10.78
N GLU A 20 21.83 -17.41 -11.52
CA GLU A 20 21.02 -18.42 -12.28
C GLU A 20 20.49 -19.56 -11.37
N VAL A 21 19.21 -19.94 -11.24
CA VAL A 21 17.91 -19.76 -11.94
C VAL A 21 16.85 -20.03 -10.86
N ASP A 22 15.66 -19.44 -10.94
CA ASP A 22 14.39 -20.19 -10.78
C ASP A 22 13.21 -19.25 -11.06
N GLU A 23 12.46 -19.66 -12.06
CA GLU A 23 11.26 -19.06 -12.59
C GLU A 23 10.13 -19.22 -11.57
N ASP A 24 9.65 -18.12 -11.01
CA ASP A 24 8.29 -18.06 -10.48
C ASP A 24 7.55 -16.93 -11.20
N GLU A 25 7.14 -17.28 -12.43
CA GLU A 25 5.96 -16.69 -13.05
C GLU A 25 4.77 -16.91 -12.10
N HIS A 26 4.40 -15.88 -11.35
CA HIS A 26 2.99 -15.68 -10.98
C HIS A 26 2.45 -14.50 -11.77
N ASN A 27 2.40 -14.76 -13.07
CA ASN A 27 1.50 -14.09 -13.98
C ASN A 27 0.07 -14.53 -13.62
N ASN A 28 -0.54 -13.86 -12.64
CA ASN A 28 -1.99 -13.84 -12.55
C ASN A 28 -2.50 -12.64 -13.33
N ASP A 29 -2.57 -12.86 -14.64
CA ASP A 29 -3.60 -12.29 -15.49
C ASP A 29 -4.97 -12.54 -14.84
N ALA A 30 -5.41 -11.60 -14.04
CA ALA A 30 -6.81 -11.26 -13.95
C ALA A 30 -6.91 -9.85 -14.49
N ALA A 31 -7.34 -9.74 -15.75
CA ALA A 31 -7.92 -8.53 -16.29
C ALA A 31 -9.17 -8.18 -15.46
N GLU A 32 -8.98 -7.71 -14.23
CA GLU A 32 -10.04 -7.19 -13.38
C GLU A 32 -10.50 -5.89 -14.01
N HIS A 33 -11.68 -5.97 -14.65
CA HIS A 33 -12.47 -4.89 -15.21
C HIS A 33 -11.93 -3.52 -14.84
N SER A 34 -11.20 -2.89 -15.77
CA SER A 34 -10.75 -1.51 -15.64
C SER A 34 -11.95 -0.58 -15.77
N VAL A 35 -12.90 -0.69 -14.84
CA VAL A 35 -14.04 0.20 -14.73
C VAL A 35 -13.46 1.52 -14.28
N VAL A 36 -13.41 2.44 -15.23
CA VAL A 36 -13.01 3.82 -14.98
C VAL A 36 -14.24 4.56 -14.48
N ARG A 37 -14.15 5.13 -13.27
CA ARG A 37 -15.25 5.85 -12.61
C ARG A 37 -14.83 7.23 -12.15
N THR A 38 -15.80 8.09 -11.89
CA THR A 38 -15.59 9.36 -11.20
C THR A 38 -15.83 9.19 -9.71
N VAL A 39 -15.32 10.13 -8.89
CA VAL A 39 -15.53 10.12 -7.43
C VAL A 39 -17.02 10.12 -7.07
N LYS A 40 -17.86 10.78 -7.86
CA LYS A 40 -19.31 10.85 -7.66
C LYS A 40 -20.04 9.51 -7.85
N GLU A 41 -19.39 8.54 -8.49
CA GLU A 41 -19.94 7.21 -8.79
C GLU A 41 -19.44 6.15 -7.80
N LEU A 42 -18.70 6.56 -6.76
CA LEU A 42 -18.26 5.68 -5.69
C LEU A 42 -19.43 5.37 -4.75
N ARG A 43 -19.52 4.11 -4.32
CA ARG A 43 -20.47 3.65 -3.30
C ARG A 43 -19.96 4.00 -1.90
N ASP A 44 -20.86 4.02 -0.91
CA ASP A 44 -20.50 4.22 0.51
C ASP A 44 -19.59 3.10 1.07
N THR A 45 -19.46 1.99 0.35
CA THR A 45 -18.52 0.91 0.69
C THR A 45 -17.27 0.92 -0.17
N GLU A 46 -17.03 1.97 -0.95
CA GLU A 46 -15.86 2.11 -1.81
C GLU A 46 -15.08 3.36 -1.46
N VAL A 47 -13.75 3.27 -1.53
CA VAL A 47 -12.85 4.40 -1.33
C VAL A 47 -11.83 4.46 -2.46
N ALA A 48 -11.43 5.66 -2.83
CA ALA A 48 -10.32 5.86 -3.75
C ALA A 48 -9.04 6.23 -3.00
N ILE A 49 -7.95 5.54 -3.32
CA ILE A 49 -6.61 5.79 -2.80
C ILE A 49 -5.65 5.80 -3.99
N GLU A 50 -4.98 6.93 -4.20
CA GLU A 50 -4.04 7.14 -5.30
C GLU A 50 -4.64 6.86 -6.69
N GLY A 51 -5.91 7.21 -6.85
CA GLY A 51 -6.65 7.00 -8.10
C GLY A 51 -7.08 5.55 -8.33
N VAL A 52 -6.85 4.64 -7.40
CA VAL A 52 -7.34 3.26 -7.44
C VAL A 52 -8.54 3.13 -6.51
N ILE A 53 -9.59 2.44 -6.96
CA ILE A 53 -10.81 2.24 -6.20
C ILE A 53 -10.75 0.88 -5.50
N TYR A 54 -11.02 0.88 -4.20
CA TYR A 54 -11.03 -0.29 -3.35
C TYR A 54 -12.41 -0.45 -2.70
N ASP A 55 -12.91 -1.69 -2.63
CA ASP A 55 -14.11 -2.05 -1.89
C ASP A 55 -13.72 -2.41 -0.45
N ILE A 56 -14.36 -1.75 0.51
CA ILE A 56 -14.12 -1.90 1.95
C ILE A 56 -15.26 -2.62 2.67
N ALA A 57 -16.31 -3.08 1.97
CA ALA A 57 -17.48 -3.73 2.57
C ALA A 57 -17.11 -4.92 3.47
N GLU A 58 -16.20 -5.77 3.01
CA GLU A 58 -15.76 -7.00 3.69
C GLU A 58 -14.33 -6.87 4.25
N PHE A 59 -13.77 -5.67 4.26
CA PHE A 59 -12.40 -5.46 4.70
C PHE A 59 -12.31 -5.34 6.22
N ASP A 60 -11.58 -6.26 6.85
CA ASP A 60 -11.31 -6.24 8.29
C ASP A 60 -10.23 -5.20 8.63
N HIS A 61 -10.66 -3.94 8.77
CA HIS A 61 -9.75 -2.83 9.02
C HIS A 61 -9.42 -2.67 10.51
N PRO A 62 -8.13 -2.53 10.90
CA PRO A 62 -7.72 -2.39 12.31
C PRO A 62 -8.32 -1.21 13.08
N GLY A 63 -8.68 -0.13 12.37
CA GLY A 63 -9.41 1.03 12.92
C GLY A 63 -10.92 0.82 13.07
N GLY A 64 -11.44 -0.38 12.82
CA GLY A 64 -12.84 -0.75 12.94
C GLY A 64 -13.75 -0.11 11.89
N GLY A 65 -15.07 -0.17 12.13
CA GLY A 65 -16.11 0.29 11.20
C GLY A 65 -16.15 1.80 10.93
N ASN A 66 -15.31 2.60 11.59
CA ASN A 66 -15.21 4.04 11.31
C ASN A 66 -14.72 4.33 9.88
N ILE A 67 -14.13 3.35 9.21
CA ILE A 67 -13.74 3.48 7.80
C ILE A 67 -14.92 3.76 6.86
N PHE A 68 -16.12 3.30 7.19
CA PHE A 68 -17.30 3.50 6.33
C PHE A 68 -17.72 4.97 6.25
N LEU A 69 -17.31 5.82 7.21
CA LEU A 69 -17.50 7.27 7.14
C LEU A 69 -16.77 7.89 5.94
N PHE A 70 -15.70 7.24 5.49
CA PHE A 70 -14.89 7.68 4.35
C PHE A 70 -15.36 7.10 3.02
N GLY A 71 -16.40 6.26 3.03
CA GLY A 71 -17.04 5.72 1.85
C GLY A 71 -17.46 6.80 0.85
N GLY A 72 -17.39 6.48 -0.44
CA GLY A 72 -17.76 7.38 -1.52
C GLY A 72 -16.73 8.47 -1.85
N ASN A 73 -15.56 8.48 -1.19
CA ASN A 73 -14.59 9.58 -1.30
C ASN A 73 -13.21 9.12 -1.80
N ASP A 74 -12.45 10.09 -2.32
CA ASP A 74 -10.99 9.97 -2.42
C ASP A 74 -10.38 10.33 -1.08
N VAL A 75 -9.75 9.33 -0.46
CA VAL A 75 -9.20 9.40 0.90
C VAL A 75 -7.69 9.29 0.90
N THR A 76 -7.05 9.56 -0.24
CA THR A 76 -5.59 9.46 -0.40
C THR A 76 -4.85 10.22 0.70
N VAL A 77 -5.28 11.44 1.02
CA VAL A 77 -4.61 12.29 2.02
C VAL A 77 -4.81 11.73 3.42
N GLN A 78 -6.04 11.41 3.79
CA GLN A 78 -6.38 10.85 5.09
C GLN A 78 -5.67 9.51 5.32
N TYR A 79 -5.64 8.66 4.29
CA TYR A 79 -4.92 7.40 4.32
C TYR A 79 -3.42 7.62 4.60
N ARG A 80 -2.77 8.53 3.86
CA ARG A 80 -1.35 8.85 4.02
C ARG A 80 -1.04 9.48 5.39
N MET A 81 -1.95 10.29 5.95
CA MET A 81 -1.79 10.90 7.28
C MET A 81 -1.90 9.87 8.41
N ILE A 82 -2.87 8.95 8.33
CA ILE A 82 -3.12 7.94 9.38
C ILE A 82 -2.11 6.78 9.27
N HIS A 83 -1.67 6.46 8.05
CA HIS A 83 -0.79 5.34 7.76
C HIS A 83 0.52 5.78 7.10
N PRO A 84 1.38 6.55 7.79
CA PRO A 84 2.61 7.09 7.21
C PRO A 84 3.58 6.00 6.75
N HIS A 85 3.54 4.81 7.34
CA HIS A 85 4.41 3.69 6.99
C HIS A 85 3.85 2.79 5.88
N HIS A 86 2.66 3.06 5.36
CA HIS A 86 2.07 2.29 4.25
C HIS A 86 2.55 2.81 2.88
N VAL A 87 3.85 3.13 2.81
CA VAL A 87 4.51 3.68 1.61
C VAL A 87 4.57 2.66 0.47
N SER A 88 4.66 1.37 0.83
CA SER A 88 4.54 0.25 -0.12
C SER A 88 3.08 -0.24 -0.16
N ASN A 89 2.49 -0.33 -1.35
CA ASN A 89 1.09 -0.71 -1.61
C ASN A 89 0.66 -2.11 -1.10
N ARG A 90 1.54 -2.85 -0.42
CA ARG A 90 1.27 -4.16 0.20
C ARG A 90 0.06 -4.20 1.13
N HIS A 91 -0.26 -3.09 1.80
CA HIS A 91 -1.46 -3.02 2.65
C HIS A 91 -2.73 -2.81 1.82
N LEU A 92 -2.63 -2.11 0.70
CA LEU A 92 -3.74 -1.89 -0.22
C LEU A 92 -4.09 -3.16 -1.01
N GLU A 93 -3.11 -4.05 -1.22
CA GLU A 93 -3.32 -5.37 -1.84
C GLU A 93 -4.23 -6.29 -1.02
N LYS A 94 -4.40 -6.03 0.29
CA LYS A 94 -5.35 -6.76 1.14
C LYS A 94 -6.81 -6.36 0.88
N MET A 95 -7.03 -5.20 0.26
CA MET A 95 -8.35 -4.72 -0.11
C MET A 95 -8.68 -5.13 -1.54
N LYS A 96 -9.96 -5.40 -1.80
CA LYS A 96 -10.42 -5.76 -3.13
C LYS A 96 -10.37 -4.55 -4.05
N ARG A 97 -9.62 -4.65 -5.14
CA ARG A 97 -9.57 -3.61 -6.18
C ARG A 97 -10.79 -3.74 -7.08
N VAL A 98 -11.45 -2.62 -7.37
CA VAL A 98 -12.70 -2.61 -8.16
C VAL A 98 -12.71 -1.61 -9.32
N GLY A 99 -11.64 -0.85 -9.49
CA GLY A 99 -11.50 0.07 -10.62
C GLY A 99 -10.45 1.15 -10.41
N LYS A 100 -10.50 2.16 -11.28
CA LYS A 100 -9.64 3.34 -11.21
C LYS A 100 -10.46 4.60 -11.45
N LEU A 101 -10.00 5.71 -10.89
CA LEU A 101 -10.60 7.01 -11.16
C LEU A 101 -10.21 7.51 -12.57
N SER A 102 -11.17 8.08 -13.30
CA SER A 102 -10.94 8.70 -14.62
C SER A 102 -10.00 9.90 -14.55
N THR A 103 -10.17 10.70 -13.51
CA THR A 103 -9.44 11.94 -13.30
C THR A 103 -8.90 11.94 -11.87
N TYR A 104 -7.68 11.42 -11.70
CA TYR A 104 -6.96 11.54 -10.45
C TYR A 104 -5.86 12.60 -10.59
N LYS A 105 -5.86 13.58 -9.69
CA LYS A 105 -4.78 14.56 -9.56
C LYS A 105 -4.45 14.69 -8.09
N SER A 106 -3.27 14.24 -7.70
CA SER A 106 -2.81 14.45 -6.32
C SER A 106 -2.71 15.94 -6.04
N GLN A 107 -3.44 16.39 -5.02
CA GLN A 107 -3.40 17.78 -4.55
C GLN A 107 -2.22 18.02 -3.59
N TYR A 108 -1.65 16.94 -3.05
CA TYR A 108 -0.56 16.97 -2.09
C TYR A 108 0.62 16.14 -2.59
N LYS A 109 1.84 16.61 -2.32
CA LYS A 109 3.07 15.84 -2.54
C LYS A 109 3.59 15.44 -1.17
N PHE A 110 3.63 14.14 -0.91
CA PHE A 110 4.26 13.58 0.27
C PHE A 110 5.76 13.43 0.04
N ASP A 111 6.53 13.34 1.11
CA ASP A 111 7.99 13.22 1.09
C ASP A 111 8.70 14.40 0.41
N THR A 112 8.23 15.62 0.68
CA THR A 112 8.95 16.83 0.24
C THR A 112 10.22 17.05 1.06
N GLU A 113 11.17 17.82 0.54
CA GLU A 113 12.38 18.18 1.31
C GLU A 113 12.03 18.91 2.60
N PHE A 114 11.02 19.78 2.55
CA PHE A 114 10.50 20.49 3.72
C PHE A 114 10.01 19.54 4.83
N GLU A 115 9.30 18.46 4.48
CA GLU A 115 8.83 17.46 5.44
C GLU A 115 9.95 16.61 6.04
N ARG A 116 11.08 16.44 5.33
CA ARG A 116 12.22 15.67 5.81
C ARG A 116 13.14 16.46 6.75
N ASP A 117 13.09 17.78 6.67
CA ASP A 117 13.91 18.70 7.47
C ASP A 117 13.25 19.10 8.80
N MET A 118 11.98 18.70 9.06
CA MET A 118 11.29 18.85 10.34
C MET A 118 11.35 17.58 11.18
#